data_AF-A0A5B7K603-F1
#
_entry.id   AF-A0A5B7K603-F1
#
_cell.length_a   1.000
_cell.length_b   1.000
_cell.length_c   1.000
_cell.angle_alpha   90.00
_cell.angle_beta   90.00
_cell.angle_gamma   90.00
#
_symmetry.space_group_name_H-M   'P 1'
#
loop_
_entity.id
_entity.type
_entity.pdbx_description
1 polymer ?
#
loop_
_entity_poly.entity_id
_entity_poly.type
_entity_poly.pdbx_seq_one_letter_code
_entity_poly.pdbx_strand_id
1 'polypeptide(L)'
;MTYERKRHQTKEGERVLVWSLSSIVEARVRIGKGPWLTLTQVKEGPLFITSWNPQKYLAELHTLTVYARDSSGREQTIEQPFSLDGSQPSFRFWPRALLMSNVSMFVSLYIDTYFIIIIANFIV
;
A
#
# COMPACT_ATOMS: atom_id res chain seq x y z
N MET A 1 25.79 17.16 34.86
CA MET A 1 24.42 16.59 34.78
C MET A 1 24.33 15.87 33.45
N THR A 2 24.66 14.59 33.45
CA THR A 2 24.90 13.80 32.24
C THR A 2 23.63 13.03 31.91
N TYR A 3 22.98 13.37 30.80
CA TYR A 3 21.81 12.64 30.32
C TYR A 3 22.28 11.38 29.60
N GLU A 4 22.22 10.26 30.31
CA GLU A 4 22.45 8.93 29.77
C GLU A 4 21.21 8.50 28.97
N ARG A 5 21.26 8.62 27.65
CA ARG A 5 20.27 8.00 26.75
C ARG A 5 20.43 6.49 26.86
N LYS A 6 19.68 5.86 27.78
CA LYS A 6 19.32 4.45 27.63
C LYS A 6 18.51 4.37 26.34
N ARG A 7 19.15 3.91 25.26
CA ARG A 7 18.45 3.35 24.11
C ARG A 7 17.64 2.19 24.65
N HIS A 8 16.39 2.47 25.02
CA HIS A 8 15.36 1.47 25.05
C HIS A 8 15.43 0.81 23.69
N GLN A 9 15.85 -0.45 23.69
CA GLN A 9 15.77 -1.33 22.56
C GLN A 9 14.28 -1.45 22.25
N THR A 10 13.75 -0.51 21.46
CA THR A 10 12.42 -0.65 20.88
C THR A 10 12.48 -1.98 20.16
N LYS A 11 11.66 -2.94 20.59
CA LYS A 11 11.35 -4.11 19.76
C LYS A 11 10.73 -3.53 18.50
N GLU A 12 11.55 -3.23 17.51
CA GLU A 12 11.19 -2.69 16.20
C GLU A 12 10.51 -3.82 15.41
N GLY A 13 9.34 -4.21 15.89
CA GLY A 13 8.45 -5.10 15.19
C GLY A 13 7.73 -4.35 14.08
N GLU A 14 7.41 -5.06 13.01
CA GLU A 14 6.60 -4.52 11.95
C GLU A 14 5.19 -4.29 12.49
N ARG A 15 4.63 -3.10 12.26
CA ARG A 15 3.30 -2.72 12.74
C ARG A 15 2.36 -2.66 11.55
N VAL A 16 1.34 -3.51 11.57
CA VAL A 16 0.33 -3.58 10.53
C VAL A 16 -1.02 -3.23 11.16
N LEU A 17 -1.75 -2.33 10.52
CA LEU A 17 -3.09 -1.94 10.96
C LEU A 17 -4.11 -2.72 10.12
N VAL A 18 -4.87 -3.58 10.79
CA VAL A 18 -5.87 -4.46 10.17
C VAL A 18 -7.21 -4.20 10.84
N TRP A 19 -8.24 -3.86 10.06
CA TRP A 19 -9.56 -3.52 10.57
C TRP A 19 -10.66 -4.14 9.71
N SER A 20 -11.76 -4.50 10.37
CA SER A 20 -13.00 -4.97 9.75
C SER A 20 -14.17 -4.58 10.66
N LEU A 21 -15.40 -4.63 10.15
CA LEU A 21 -16.62 -4.47 10.95
C LEU A 21 -16.81 -5.62 11.95
N SER A 22 -16.16 -6.76 11.70
CA SER A 22 -16.19 -7.95 12.55
C SER A 22 -14.79 -8.23 13.11
N SER A 23 -14.71 -8.98 14.21
CA SER A 23 -13.42 -9.28 14.85
C SER A 23 -12.49 -10.04 13.90
N ILE A 24 -11.21 -9.67 13.89
CA ILE A 24 -10.20 -10.35 13.09
C ILE A 24 -9.80 -11.65 13.79
N VAL A 25 -9.99 -12.78 13.11
CA VAL A 25 -9.69 -14.12 13.64
C VAL A 25 -8.27 -14.54 13.28
N GLU A 26 -7.79 -14.08 12.11
CA GLU A 26 -6.50 -14.47 11.60
C GLU A 26 -5.86 -13.30 10.84
N ALA A 27 -4.58 -13.04 11.14
CA ALA A 27 -3.77 -12.06 10.44
C ALA A 27 -2.38 -12.65 10.22
N ARG A 28 -1.91 -12.58 8.98
CA ARG A 28 -0.60 -13.10 8.55
C ARG A 28 0.09 -12.08 7.65
N VAL A 29 1.40 -12.02 7.71
CA VAL A 29 2.23 -11.19 6.83
C VAL A 29 3.30 -12.03 6.17
N ARG A 30 3.64 -11.71 4.93
CA ARG A 30 4.71 -12.36 4.16
C ARG A 30 5.53 -11.28 3.48
N ILE A 31 6.85 -11.43 3.51
CA ILE A 31 7.77 -10.52 2.83
C ILE A 31 8.31 -11.23 1.58
N GLY A 32 7.97 -10.72 0.40
CA GLY A 32 8.36 -11.26 -0.90
C GLY A 32 7.97 -12.74 -1.05
N LYS A 33 8.99 -13.60 -1.26
CA LYS A 33 8.83 -15.06 -1.38
C LYS A 33 9.09 -15.81 -0.06
N GLY A 34 9.14 -15.10 1.07
CA GLY A 34 9.38 -15.67 2.39
C GLY A 34 8.19 -16.50 2.92
N PRO A 35 8.36 -17.11 4.11
CA PRO A 35 7.27 -17.80 4.78
C PRO A 35 6.23 -16.80 5.33
N TRP A 36 5.01 -17.28 5.55
CA TRP A 36 3.99 -16.52 6.27
C TRP A 36 4.34 -16.43 7.75
N LEU A 37 4.32 -15.22 8.28
CA LEU A 37 4.50 -14.88 9.68
C LEU A 37 3.15 -14.53 10.28
N THR A 38 2.82 -15.14 11.42
CA THR A 38 1.60 -14.82 12.15
C THR A 38 1.75 -13.45 12.82
N LEU A 39 0.71 -12.64 12.71
CA LEU A 39 0.62 -11.35 13.37
C LEU A 39 -0.09 -11.52 14.73
N THR A 40 0.48 -10.90 15.76
CA THR A 40 -0.09 -10.86 17.11
C THR A 40 -0.71 -9.52 17.40
N GLN A 41 -1.94 -9.52 17.91
CA GLN A 41 -2.63 -8.30 18.30
C GLN A 41 -1.98 -7.70 19.56
N VAL A 42 -1.68 -6.40 19.56
CA VAL A 42 -0.91 -5.76 20.65
C VAL A 42 -1.78 -5.44 21.86
N LYS A 43 -3.01 -5.01 21.60
CA LYS A 43 -4.06 -4.63 22.57
C LYS A 43 -5.42 -4.79 21.89
N GLU A 44 -6.52 -4.70 22.64
CA GLU A 44 -7.87 -4.58 22.07
C GLU A 44 -7.94 -3.39 21.10
N GLY A 45 -7.78 -3.65 19.80
CA GLY A 45 -7.67 -2.63 18.76
C GLY A 45 -7.13 -3.19 17.43
N PRO A 46 -7.12 -2.39 16.35
CA PRO A 46 -6.79 -2.85 15.00
C PRO A 46 -5.28 -3.03 14.75
N LEU A 47 -4.45 -2.98 15.80
CA LEU A 47 -3.00 -3.00 15.66
C LEU A 47 -2.41 -4.39 15.88
N PHE A 48 -1.74 -4.87 14.85
CA PHE A 48 -1.11 -6.17 14.79
C PHE A 48 0.41 -6.01 14.61
N ILE A 49 1.19 -6.81 15.32
CA ILE A 49 2.66 -6.76 15.30
C ILE A 49 3.22 -8.16 15.08
N THR A 50 4.31 -8.24 14.33
CA THR A 50 5.19 -9.41 14.32
C THR A 50 6.66 -8.99 14.45
N SER A 51 7.48 -9.89 15.00
CA SER A 51 8.93 -9.69 15.06
C SER A 51 9.57 -10.16 13.78
N TRP A 52 10.37 -9.30 13.15
CA TRP A 52 11.11 -9.59 11.94
C TRP A 52 12.54 -9.04 12.08
N ASN A 53 13.45 -9.52 11.22
CA ASN A 53 14.81 -9.02 11.17
C ASN A 53 14.98 -8.09 9.95
N PRO A 54 15.01 -6.76 10.14
CA PRO A 54 15.13 -5.80 9.03
C PRO A 54 16.46 -5.91 8.29
N GLN A 55 17.52 -6.44 8.92
CA GLN A 55 18.81 -6.61 8.26
C GLN A 55 18.78 -7.55 7.06
N LYS A 56 17.77 -8.44 6.99
CA LYS A 56 17.59 -9.35 5.86
C LYS A 56 16.99 -8.68 4.62
N TYR A 57 16.50 -7.44 4.75
CA TYR A 57 15.67 -6.77 3.74
C TYR A 57 16.17 -5.33 3.47
N LEU A 58 17.45 -5.09 3.71
CA LEU A 58 18.07 -3.78 3.61
C LEU A 58 18.25 -3.29 2.17
N ALA A 59 18.29 -4.21 1.20
CA ALA A 59 18.58 -3.91 -0.18
C ALA A 59 17.43 -4.36 -1.07
N GLU A 60 17.18 -3.57 -2.13
CA GLU A 60 16.15 -3.82 -3.14
C GLU A 60 14.72 -3.50 -2.68
N LEU A 61 13.83 -3.44 -3.66
CA LEU A 61 12.40 -3.25 -3.45
C LEU A 61 11.78 -4.60 -3.08
N HIS A 62 11.19 -4.66 -1.89
CA HIS A 62 10.45 -5.82 -1.42
C HIS A 62 8.95 -5.59 -1.48
N THR A 63 8.18 -6.66 -1.44
CA THR A 63 6.72 -6.59 -1.41
C THR A 63 6.22 -7.22 -0.12
N LEU A 64 5.48 -6.45 0.67
CA LEU A 64 4.76 -6.92 1.83
C LEU A 64 3.40 -7.46 1.40
N THR A 65 3.12 -8.73 1.65
CA THR A 65 1.78 -9.30 1.49
C THR A 65 1.15 -9.46 2.86
N VAL A 66 0.03 -8.78 3.12
CA VAL A 66 -0.76 -8.92 4.34
C VAL A 66 -2.03 -9.67 4.01
N TYR A 67 -2.33 -10.71 4.77
CA TYR A 67 -3.57 -11.47 4.71
C TYR A 67 -4.32 -11.33 6.03
N ALA A 68 -5.62 -11.07 5.96
CA ALA A 68 -6.49 -11.02 7.12
C ALA A 68 -7.81 -11.75 6.84
N ARG A 69 -8.33 -12.44 7.86
CA ARG A 69 -9.65 -13.07 7.89
C ARG A 69 -10.40 -12.63 9.13
N ASP A 70 -11.66 -12.25 8.95
CA ASP A 70 -12.55 -11.92 10.05
C ASP A 70 -13.50 -13.07 10.45
N SER A 71 -14.21 -12.88 11.56
CA SER A 71 -15.14 -13.87 12.11
C SER A 71 -16.37 -14.10 11.24
N SER A 72 -16.65 -13.21 10.30
CA SER A 72 -17.76 -13.33 9.33
C SER A 72 -17.32 -14.04 8.06
N GLY A 73 -16.08 -14.55 7.99
CA GLY A 73 -15.52 -15.25 6.85
C GLY A 73 -15.05 -14.33 5.71
N ARG A 74 -14.97 -13.02 5.92
CA ARG A 74 -14.39 -12.10 4.93
C ARG A 74 -12.88 -12.19 5.00
N GLU A 75 -12.26 -12.34 3.84
CA GLU A 75 -10.82 -12.45 3.68
C GLU A 75 -10.33 -11.35 2.74
N GLN A 76 -9.17 -10.79 3.05
CA GLN A 76 -8.51 -9.82 2.19
C GLN A 76 -7.00 -10.02 2.20
N THR A 77 -6.42 -9.95 1.00
CA THR A 77 -4.97 -9.95 0.80
C THR A 77 -4.58 -8.64 0.14
N ILE A 78 -3.64 -7.92 0.75
CA ILE A 78 -3.11 -6.65 0.22
C ILE A 78 -1.61 -6.79 0.03
N GLU A 79 -1.12 -6.27 -1.10
CA GLU A 79 0.30 -6.21 -1.41
C GLU A 79 0.77 -4.76 -1.40
N GLN A 80 1.84 -4.47 -0.67
CA GLN A 80 2.43 -3.15 -0.56
C GLN A 80 3.94 -3.21 -0.79
N PRO A 81 4.48 -2.53 -1.82
CA PRO A 81 5.92 -2.45 -2.00
C PRO A 81 6.56 -1.58 -0.92
N PHE A 82 7.74 -1.97 -0.45
CA PHE A 82 8.54 -1.21 0.51
C PHE A 82 10.04 -1.39 0.25
N SER A 83 10.83 -0.43 0.73
CA SER A 83 12.29 -0.41 0.64
C SER A 83 12.87 0.15 1.93
N LEU A 84 13.97 -0.44 2.42
CA LEU A 84 14.71 0.14 3.56
C LEU A 84 15.89 1.01 3.11
N ASP A 85 16.36 0.84 1.86
CA ASP A 85 17.44 1.61 1.22
C ASP A 85 16.95 2.88 0.50
N GLY A 86 15.64 3.09 0.41
CA GLY A 86 15.04 4.18 -0.35
C GLY A 86 14.88 3.89 -1.85
N SER A 87 15.04 2.62 -2.27
CA SER A 87 14.70 2.19 -3.61
C SER A 87 13.21 2.41 -3.90
N GLN A 88 12.91 3.16 -4.97
CA GLN A 88 11.52 3.50 -5.29
C GLN A 88 10.92 2.48 -6.26
N PRO A 89 9.61 2.20 -6.17
CA PRO A 89 8.90 1.49 -7.22
C PRO A 89 9.12 2.20 -8.55
N SER A 90 9.63 1.47 -9.54
CA SER A 90 9.79 2.03 -10.89
C SER A 90 8.40 2.15 -11.52
N PHE A 91 7.83 3.35 -11.49
CA PHE A 91 6.68 3.63 -12.34
C PHE A 91 7.13 3.57 -13.79
N ARG A 92 6.49 2.71 -14.58
CA ARG A 92 6.69 2.63 -16.03
C ARG A 92 6.46 4.02 -16.63
N PHE A 93 7.18 4.36 -17.70
CA PHE A 93 7.13 5.70 -18.32
C PHE A 93 5.69 6.17 -18.61
N TRP A 94 4.82 5.27 -19.06
CA TRP A 94 3.43 5.57 -19.43
C TRP A 94 2.56 6.14 -18.29
N PRO A 95 2.46 5.53 -17.10
CA PRO A 95 1.80 6.13 -15.95
C PRO A 95 2.31 7.53 -15.59
N ARG A 96 3.63 7.75 -15.61
CA ARG A 96 4.23 9.06 -15.32
C ARG A 96 3.85 10.08 -16.39
N ALA A 97 3.94 9.72 -17.66
CA ALA A 97 3.55 10.57 -18.78
C ALA A 97 2.05 10.93 -18.74
N LEU A 98 1.18 9.98 -18.36
CA LEU A 98 -0.25 10.24 -18.17
C LEU A 98 -0.52 11.17 -17.00
N LEU A 99 0.10 10.96 -15.83
CA LEU A 99 -0.08 11.83 -14.66
C LEU A 99 0.45 13.25 -14.90
N MET A 100 1.56 13.38 -15.65
CA MET A 100 2.12 14.67 -16.01
C MET A 100 1.43 15.31 -17.22
N SER A 101 0.65 14.54 -17.97
CA SER A 101 -0.13 15.05 -19.09
C SER A 101 -1.38 15.75 -18.57
N ASN A 102 -1.69 16.91 -19.15
CA ASN A 102 -2.98 17.55 -18.93
C ASN A 102 -4.05 16.79 -19.75
N VAL A 103 -4.41 15.59 -19.31
CA VAL A 103 -5.41 14.73 -19.95
C VAL A 103 -6.75 15.48 -20.10
N SER A 104 -7.06 16.38 -19.18
CA SER A 104 -8.23 17.26 -19.23
C SER A 104 -8.24 18.12 -20.51
N MET A 105 -7.10 18.67 -20.93
CA MET A 105 -7.04 19.48 -22.16
C MET A 105 -7.40 18.68 -23.41
N PHE A 106 -6.89 17.46 -23.54
CA PHE A 106 -7.18 16.60 -24.70
C PHE A 106 -8.63 16.09 -24.70
N VAL A 107 -9.17 15.75 -23.53
CA VAL A 107 -10.56 15.31 -23.39
C VAL A 107 -11.53 16.46 -23.70
N SER A 108 -11.26 17.67 -23.20
CA SER A 108 -12.07 18.86 -23.49
C SER A 108 -12.09 19.17 -24.99
N LEU A 109 -10.93 19.22 -25.66
CA LEU A 109 -10.88 19.46 -27.10
C LEU A 109 -11.64 18.40 -27.92
N TYR A 110 -11.55 17.14 -27.50
CA TYR A 110 -12.28 16.05 -28.15
C TYR A 110 -13.79 16.22 -28.00
N ILE A 111 -14.26 16.49 -26.79
CA ILE A 111 -15.69 16.71 -26.49
C ILE A 111 -16.20 17.95 -27.24
N ASP A 112 -15.46 19.05 -27.21
CA ASP A 112 -15.83 20.30 -27.87
C ASP A 112 -15.99 20.08 -29.39
N THR A 113 -15.06 19.36 -30.01
CA THR A 113 -15.12 19.06 -31.45
C THR A 113 -16.33 18.19 -31.78
N TYR A 114 -16.57 17.13 -31.00
CA TYR A 114 -17.74 16.26 -31.19
C TYR A 114 -19.06 17.00 -31.00
N PHE A 115 -19.13 17.90 -30.01
CA PHE A 115 -20.30 18.71 -29.74
C PHE A 115 -20.61 19.66 -30.90
N ILE A 116 -19.59 20.31 -31.47
CA ILE A 116 -19.72 21.17 -32.65
C ILE A 116 -20.26 20.37 -33.85
N ILE A 117 -19.72 19.17 -34.09
CA ILE A 117 -20.16 18.31 -35.20
C ILE A 117 -21.62 17.89 -35.03
N ILE A 118 -22.04 17.51 -33.81
CA ILE A 118 -23.43 17.13 -33.53
C ILE A 118 -24.37 18.31 -33.77
N ILE A 119 -24.03 19.51 -33.27
CA ILE A 119 -24.84 20.71 -33.49
C ILE A 119 -24.94 21.03 -34.98
N ALA A 120 -23.84 20.97 -35.72
CA ALA A 120 -23.83 21.25 -37.15
C ALA A 120 -24.75 20.29 -37.93
N ASN A 121 -24.77 19.00 -37.57
CA ASN A 121 -25.65 17.99 -38.17
C ASN A 121 -27.12 18.09 -37.71
N PHE A 122 -27.43 18.85 -36.66
CA PHE A 122 -28.79 19.07 -36.18
C PHE A 122 -29.42 20.34 -36.78
N ILE A 123 -28.58 21.30 -37.18
CA ILE A 123 -29.00 22.59 -37.76
C ILE A 123 -29.14 22.52 -39.29
N VAL A 124 -28.44 21.59 -39.95
CA VAL A 124 -28.56 21.27 -41.38
C VAL A 124 -29.61 20.19 -41.59
#